data_AF-A0A522S628-F1
#
_entry.id   AF-A0A522S628-F1
#
_cell.length_a   1.000
_cell.length_b   1.000
_cell.length_c   1.000
_cell.angle_alpha   90.00
_cell.angle_beta   90.00
_cell.angle_gamma   90.00
#
_symmetry.space_group_name_H-M   'P 1'
#
loop_
_entity.id
_entity.type
_entity.pdbx_description
1 polymer ?
#
loop_
_entity_poly.entity_id
_entity_poly.type
_entity_poly.pdbx_seq_one_letter_code
_entity_poly.pdbx_strand_id
1 'polypeptide(L)'
;MRDLAVFEKYIDSFAITPEVVRDSGFRKNPPDFHCIVAEETGKLVGMLVYYFLPYTAQNRPAVYMKELFVSEGHRGHGVGRRLMDALRAAAKEHNCAQIKWTVAPWNQAGVRFYEQLGAKENRDWLSFDWNV
;
A
#
# COMPACT_ATOMS: atom_id res chain seq x y z
N MET A 1 5.57 -6.32 -8.56
CA MET A 1 4.55 -5.39 -9.11
C MET A 1 3.73 -6.00 -10.25
N ARG A 2 4.33 -6.73 -11.20
CA ARG A 2 3.56 -7.37 -12.29
C ARG A 2 2.48 -8.36 -11.78
N ASP A 3 2.81 -9.23 -10.83
CA ASP A 3 1.84 -10.18 -10.25
C ASP A 3 0.68 -9.49 -9.54
N LEU A 4 0.94 -8.34 -8.91
CA LEU A 4 -0.09 -7.49 -8.33
C LEU A 4 -1.02 -6.93 -9.41
N ALA A 5 -0.49 -6.45 -10.52
CA ALA A 5 -1.28 -5.93 -11.63
C ALA A 5 -2.20 -6.99 -12.26
N VAL A 6 -1.72 -8.24 -12.33
CA VAL A 6 -2.54 -9.39 -12.71
C VAL A 6 -3.65 -9.64 -11.69
N PHE A 7 -3.31 -9.66 -10.40
CA PHE A 7 -4.28 -9.89 -9.32
C PHE A 7 -5.37 -8.81 -9.27
N GLU A 8 -4.99 -7.53 -9.40
CA GLU A 8 -5.88 -6.37 -9.34
C GLU A 8 -6.59 -6.08 -10.68
N LYS A 9 -6.38 -6.90 -11.71
CA LYS A 9 -7.03 -6.82 -13.03
C LYS A 9 -6.75 -5.52 -13.79
N TYR A 10 -5.57 -4.94 -13.62
CA TYR A 10 -5.12 -3.76 -14.37
C TYR A 10 -3.88 -4.00 -15.22
N ILE A 11 -3.51 -5.26 -15.48
CA ILE A 11 -2.30 -5.62 -16.24
C ILE A 11 -2.22 -4.96 -17.63
N ASP A 12 -3.36 -4.73 -18.28
CA ASP A 12 -3.42 -4.09 -19.60
C ASP A 12 -3.01 -2.61 -19.58
N SER A 13 -3.05 -1.98 -18.39
CA SER A 13 -2.60 -0.60 -18.15
C SER A 13 -1.28 -0.55 -17.37
N PHE A 14 -0.59 -1.68 -17.21
CA PHE A 14 0.64 -1.74 -16.42
C PHE A 14 1.82 -1.11 -17.15
N ALA A 15 2.13 0.14 -16.81
CA ALA A 15 3.22 0.91 -17.41
C ALA A 15 4.50 0.98 -16.54
N ILE A 16 4.50 0.36 -15.35
CA ILE A 16 5.61 0.48 -14.41
C ILE A 16 6.82 -0.36 -14.85
N THR A 17 7.97 0.28 -14.99
CA THR A 17 9.27 -0.35 -15.26
C THR A 17 10.23 -0.21 -14.06
N PRO A 18 11.30 -1.03 -13.96
CA PRO A 18 12.32 -0.85 -12.94
C PRO A 18 12.93 0.56 -12.94
N GLU A 19 13.10 1.17 -14.11
CA GLU A 19 13.63 2.53 -14.27
C GLU A 19 12.69 3.57 -13.66
N VAL A 20 11.38 3.49 -13.97
CA VAL A 20 10.37 4.37 -13.36
C VAL A 20 10.39 4.25 -11.84
N VAL A 21 10.49 3.02 -11.31
CA VAL A 21 10.56 2.79 -9.86
C VAL A 21 11.82 3.41 -9.25
N ARG A 22 12.98 3.25 -9.89
CA ARG A 22 14.25 3.85 -9.43
C ARG A 22 14.17 5.38 -9.44
N ASP A 23 13.64 5.97 -10.51
CA ASP A 23 13.58 7.42 -10.66
C ASP A 23 12.61 8.05 -9.66
N SER A 24 11.36 7.59 -9.64
CA SER A 24 10.30 8.16 -8.79
C SER A 24 10.46 7.82 -7.30
N GLY A 25 10.88 6.60 -6.97
CA GLY A 25 10.91 6.12 -5.59
C GLY A 25 12.24 6.30 -4.86
N PHE A 26 13.36 6.38 -5.59
CA PHE A 26 14.70 6.34 -4.98
C PHE A 26 15.65 7.47 -5.39
N ARG A 27 15.46 8.09 -6.56
CA ARG A 27 16.30 9.21 -7.02
C ARG A 27 15.67 10.58 -6.78
N LYS A 28 14.35 10.69 -6.94
CA LYS A 28 13.62 11.94 -6.67
C LYS A 28 13.64 12.29 -5.19
N ASN A 29 13.73 13.59 -4.88
CA ASN A 29 13.67 14.11 -3.51
C ASN A 29 12.75 15.36 -3.45
N PRO A 30 11.58 15.28 -2.80
CA PRO A 30 11.03 14.11 -2.12
C PRO A 30 10.62 13.00 -3.12
N PRO A 31 10.65 11.71 -2.72
CA PRO A 31 10.20 10.61 -3.57
C PRO A 31 8.69 10.67 -3.80
N ASP A 32 8.22 10.16 -4.94
CA ASP A 32 6.78 10.09 -5.25
C ASP A 32 6.05 9.05 -4.38
N PHE A 33 6.78 8.02 -3.94
CA PHE A 33 6.28 6.97 -3.06
C PHE A 33 7.42 6.33 -2.27
N HIS A 34 7.05 5.67 -1.17
CA HIS A 34 7.92 4.82 -0.37
C HIS A 34 7.50 3.36 -0.54
N CYS A 35 8.43 2.44 -0.30
CA CYS A 35 8.18 1.00 -0.42
C CYS A 35 8.81 0.25 0.77
N ILE A 36 8.06 -0.71 1.32
CA ILE A 36 8.53 -1.69 2.29
C ILE A 36 8.44 -3.05 1.62
N VAL A 37 9.52 -3.83 1.70
CA VAL A 37 9.57 -5.17 1.11
C VAL A 37 9.67 -6.24 2.19
N ALA A 38 9.08 -7.40 1.92
CA ALA A 38 9.29 -8.61 2.69
C ALA A 38 10.19 -9.54 1.88
N GLU A 39 11.27 -10.01 2.50
CA GLU A 39 12.24 -10.90 1.91
C GLU A 39 12.32 -12.21 2.72
N GLU A 40 12.39 -13.33 2.01
CA GLU A 40 12.65 -14.64 2.57
C GLU A 40 13.73 -15.33 1.73
N THR A 41 14.81 -15.79 2.37
CA THR A 41 15.95 -16.47 1.70
C THR A 41 16.48 -15.75 0.44
N GLY A 42 16.64 -14.42 0.49
CA GLY A 42 17.14 -13.65 -0.66
C GLY A 42 16.08 -13.34 -1.72
N LYS A 43 14.83 -13.76 -1.53
CA LYS A 43 13.74 -13.57 -2.48
C LYS A 43 12.69 -12.62 -1.92
N LEU A 44 12.27 -11.65 -2.74
CA LEU A 44 11.14 -10.79 -2.40
C LEU A 44 9.84 -11.60 -2.45
N VAL A 45 9.12 -11.64 -1.33
CA VAL A 45 7.88 -12.41 -1.16
C VAL A 45 6.66 -11.53 -0.92
N GLY A 46 6.87 -10.25 -0.63
CA GLY A 46 5.80 -9.26 -0.49
C GLY A 46 6.31 -7.83 -0.56
N MET A 47 5.39 -6.90 -0.78
CA MET A 47 5.67 -5.47 -0.85
C MET A 47 4.47 -4.65 -0.36
N LEU A 48 4.76 -3.46 0.15
CA LEU A 48 3.79 -2.45 0.51
C LEU A 48 4.29 -1.09 -0.01
N VAL A 49 3.46 -0.39 -0.77
CA VAL A 49 3.76 0.94 -1.32
C VAL A 49 2.87 1.98 -0.64
N TYR A 50 3.45 3.10 -0.22
CA TYR A 50 2.72 4.17 0.46
C TYR A 50 3.28 5.55 0.16
N TYR A 51 2.51 6.59 0.46
CA TYR A 51 2.96 7.98 0.41
C TYR A 51 2.28 8.81 1.52
N PHE A 52 2.86 9.96 1.83
CA PHE A 52 2.32 10.86 2.85
C PHE A 52 1.30 11.82 2.23
N LEU A 53 0.15 11.93 2.89
CA LEU A 53 -0.86 12.92 2.60
C LEU A 53 -0.63 14.14 3.49
N PRO A 54 -0.52 15.36 2.91
CA PRO A 54 -0.45 16.57 3.69
C PRO A 54 -1.75 16.78 4.48
N TYR A 55 -1.68 17.68 5.46
CA TYR A 55 -2.77 17.90 6.41
C TYR A 55 -3.31 19.32 6.32
N THR A 56 -4.58 19.47 6.70
CA THR A 56 -5.21 20.77 6.95
C THR A 56 -5.72 20.80 8.39
N ALA A 57 -6.90 20.23 8.65
CA ALA A 57 -7.62 20.34 9.92
C ALA A 57 -6.95 19.59 11.10
N GLN A 58 -6.22 18.51 10.83
CA GLN A 58 -5.70 17.60 11.87
C GLN A 58 -4.28 17.94 12.34
N ASN A 59 -3.66 18.97 11.75
CA ASN A 59 -2.27 19.42 11.98
C ASN A 59 -1.20 18.30 12.01
N ARG A 60 -1.51 17.15 11.39
CA ARG A 60 -0.65 15.97 11.31
C ARG A 60 -0.96 15.23 10.01
N PRO A 61 0.07 14.77 9.28
CA PRO A 61 -0.14 14.08 8.00
C PRO A 61 -0.88 12.76 8.20
N ALA A 62 -1.37 12.21 7.09
CA ALA A 62 -1.80 10.82 7.03
C ALA A 62 -0.85 10.04 6.12
N VAL A 63 -0.85 8.72 6.25
CA VAL A 63 -0.27 7.82 5.25
C VAL A 63 -1.38 7.31 4.36
N TYR A 64 -1.17 7.27 3.05
CA TYR A 64 -1.99 6.50 2.13
C TYR A 64 -1.21 5.27 1.68
N MET A 65 -1.68 4.07 2.01
CA MET A 65 -1.14 2.84 1.46
C MET A 65 -1.77 2.62 0.09
N LYS A 66 -0.91 2.70 -0.94
CA LYS A 66 -1.32 2.55 -2.34
C LYS A 66 -1.48 1.09 -2.71
N GLU A 67 -0.49 0.26 -2.36
CA GLU A 67 -0.49 -1.17 -2.70
C GLU A 67 -0.04 -2.01 -1.51
N LEU A 68 -0.63 -3.19 -1.37
CA LEU A 68 -0.13 -4.28 -0.52
C LEU A 68 -0.24 -5.58 -1.30
N PHE A 69 0.89 -6.27 -1.47
CA PHE A 69 0.93 -7.54 -2.17
C PHE A 69 1.80 -8.55 -1.43
N VAL A 70 1.29 -9.78 -1.35
CA VAL A 70 2.05 -10.95 -0.90
C VAL A 70 1.92 -12.02 -1.98
N SER A 71 3.06 -12.56 -2.40
CA SER A 71 3.13 -13.67 -3.36
C SER A 71 2.31 -14.87 -2.86
N GLU A 72 1.63 -15.55 -3.78
CA GLU A 72 0.60 -16.54 -3.45
C GLU A 72 1.06 -17.61 -2.44
N GLY A 73 2.25 -18.19 -2.66
CA GLY A 73 2.82 -19.21 -1.78
C GLY A 73 3.17 -18.75 -0.36
N HIS A 74 3.19 -17.43 -0.10
CA HIS A 74 3.53 -16.86 1.22
C HIS A 74 2.32 -16.21 1.90
N ARG A 75 1.13 -16.27 1.29
CA ARG A 75 -0.13 -15.83 1.91
C ARG A 75 -0.50 -16.75 3.07
N GLY A 76 -1.20 -16.23 4.08
CA GLY A 76 -1.56 -17.00 5.28
C GLY A 76 -0.44 -17.19 6.31
N HIS A 77 0.81 -16.84 5.98
CA HIS A 77 1.99 -17.00 6.85
C HIS A 77 2.37 -15.72 7.62
N GLY A 78 1.43 -14.77 7.77
CA GLY A 78 1.65 -13.53 8.53
C GLY A 78 2.48 -12.44 7.82
N VAL A 79 2.96 -12.67 6.59
CA VAL A 79 3.76 -11.68 5.82
C VAL A 79 3.03 -10.34 5.67
N GLY A 80 1.76 -10.37 5.27
CA GLY A 80 0.96 -9.14 5.10
C GLY A 80 0.79 -8.36 6.41
N ARG A 81 0.62 -9.07 7.54
CA ARG A 81 0.54 -8.44 8.87
C ARG A 81 1.84 -7.72 9.21
N ARG A 82 2.99 -8.37 9.00
CA ARG A 82 4.32 -7.78 9.25
C ARG A 82 4.56 -6.52 8.39
N LEU A 83 4.14 -6.54 7.12
CA LEU A 83 4.20 -5.35 6.25
C LEU A 83 3.33 -4.21 6.80
N MET A 84 2.09 -4.50 7.21
CA MET A 84 1.19 -3.50 7.80
C MET A 84 1.69 -2.95 9.14
N ASP A 85 2.32 -3.79 9.96
CA ASP A 85 2.92 -3.34 11.22
C ASP A 85 4.14 -2.44 10.97
N ALA A 86 4.95 -2.73 9.94
CA ALA A 86 6.02 -1.85 9.50
C ALA A 86 5.48 -0.50 8.99
N LEU A 87 4.38 -0.49 8.23
CA LEU A 87 3.70 0.75 7.84
C LEU A 87 3.20 1.54 9.05
N ARG A 88 2.64 0.86 10.06
CA ARG A 88 2.23 1.49 11.32
C ARG A 88 3.40 2.12 12.08
N ALA A 89 4.56 1.48 12.06
CA ALA A 89 5.78 2.05 12.64
C ALA A 89 6.23 3.31 11.89
N ALA A 90 6.30 3.25 10.55
CA ALA A 90 6.65 4.40 9.72
C ALA A 90 5.66 5.57 9.93
N ALA A 91 4.35 5.30 9.98
CA ALA A 91 3.35 6.33 10.25
C ALA A 91 3.58 7.02 11.60
N LYS A 92 3.92 6.25 12.66
CA LYS A 92 4.22 6.81 13.99
C LYS A 92 5.49 7.66 13.99
N GLU A 93 6.55 7.18 13.35
CA GLU A 93 7.83 7.89 13.22
C GLU A 93 7.65 9.26 12.54
N HIS A 94 6.79 9.33 11.53
CA HIS A 94 6.46 10.56 10.81
C HIS A 94 5.29 11.36 11.43
N ASN A 95 4.94 11.08 12.70
CA ASN A 95 3.86 11.75 13.44
C ASN A 95 2.52 11.80 12.68
N CYS A 96 2.22 10.76 11.91
CA CYS A 96 0.97 10.66 11.16
C CYS A 96 -0.20 10.33 12.09
N ALA A 97 -1.35 10.94 11.83
CA ALA A 97 -2.56 10.71 12.62
C ALA A 97 -3.32 9.45 12.17
N GLN A 98 -3.22 9.08 10.89
CA GLN A 98 -4.02 8.02 10.28
C GLN A 98 -3.27 7.31 9.16
N ILE A 99 -3.68 6.08 8.88
CA ILE A 99 -3.31 5.32 7.68
C ILE A 99 -4.59 5.03 6.93
N LYS A 100 -4.63 5.35 5.64
CA LYS A 100 -5.79 5.20 4.75
C LYS A 100 -5.43 4.32 3.56
N TRP A 101 -6.40 3.56 3.07
CA TRP A 101 -6.30 2.79 1.84
C TRP A 101 -7.69 2.42 1.33
N THR A 102 -7.74 1.95 0.09
CA THR A 102 -8.92 1.38 -0.55
C THR A 102 -8.69 -0.09 -0.81
N VAL A 103 -9.77 -0.86 -0.81
CA VAL A 103 -9.76 -2.26 -1.24
C VAL A 103 -10.88 -2.45 -2.25
N ALA A 104 -10.60 -3.15 -3.34
CA ALA A 104 -11.61 -3.37 -4.36
C ALA A 104 -12.75 -4.24 -3.79
N PRO A 105 -14.04 -3.95 -4.09
CA PRO A 105 -15.17 -4.68 -3.51
C PRO A 105 -15.16 -6.19 -3.81
N TRP A 106 -14.56 -6.60 -4.93
CA TRP A 106 -14.42 -8.01 -5.28
C TRP A 106 -13.38 -8.75 -4.41
N ASN A 107 -12.46 -8.02 -3.77
CA ASN A 107 -11.38 -8.58 -2.95
C ASN A 107 -11.82 -8.82 -1.50
N GLN A 108 -12.78 -9.72 -1.33
CA GLN A 108 -13.34 -10.10 -0.02
C GLN A 108 -12.28 -10.67 0.93
N ALA A 109 -11.22 -11.30 0.40
CA ALA A 109 -10.09 -11.78 1.20
C ALA A 109 -9.30 -10.61 1.80
N GLY A 110 -9.04 -9.57 1.02
CA GLY A 110 -8.41 -8.33 1.48
C GLY A 110 -9.25 -7.62 2.54
N VAL A 111 -10.56 -7.50 2.34
CA VAL A 111 -11.49 -6.92 3.33
C VAL A 111 -11.36 -7.64 4.68
N ARG A 112 -11.54 -8.97 4.70
CA ARG A 112 -11.41 -9.76 5.93
C ARG A 112 -10.03 -9.64 6.58
N PHE A 113 -8.98 -9.60 5.77
CA PHE A 113 -7.62 -9.40 6.26
C PHE A 113 -7.50 -8.06 7.02
N TYR A 114 -8.01 -6.97 6.46
CA TYR A 114 -7.94 -5.66 7.12
C TYR A 114 -8.80 -5.59 8.40
N GLU A 115 -9.99 -6.20 8.39
CA GLU A 115 -10.83 -6.30 9.59
C GLU A 115 -10.12 -7.07 10.72
N GLN A 116 -9.42 -8.16 10.39
CA GLN A 116 -8.59 -8.92 11.34
C GLN A 116 -7.38 -8.14 11.87
N LEU A 117 -6.99 -7.05 11.21
CA LEU A 117 -5.99 -6.09 11.72
C LEU A 117 -6.61 -5.02 12.62
N GLY A 118 -7.94 -5.01 12.77
CA GLY A 118 -8.69 -4.00 13.52
C GLY A 118 -9.02 -2.76 12.70
N ALA A 119 -8.82 -2.78 11.38
CA ALA A 119 -9.26 -1.69 10.52
C ALA A 119 -10.79 -1.69 10.42
N LYS A 120 -11.37 -0.50 10.23
CA LYS A 120 -12.81 -0.32 10.00
C LYS A 120 -13.02 0.36 8.66
N GLU A 121 -14.05 -0.08 7.94
CA GLU A 121 -14.52 0.60 6.74
C GLU A 121 -14.91 2.05 7.07
N ASN A 122 -14.46 2.99 6.23
CA ASN A 122 -14.90 4.39 6.31
C ASN A 122 -16.18 4.55 5.48
N ARG A 123 -17.28 4.93 6.13
CA ARG A 123 -18.60 5.15 5.51
C ARG A 123 -19.01 6.62 5.44
N ASP A 124 -18.14 7.52 5.88
CA ASP A 124 -18.45 8.95 5.98
C ASP A 124 -18.25 9.67 4.63
N TRP A 125 -17.53 9.04 3.69
CA TRP A 125 -17.13 9.66 2.43
C TRP A 125 -17.38 8.73 1.24
N LEU A 126 -17.85 9.31 0.14
CA LEU A 126 -17.95 8.64 -1.15
C LEU A 126 -16.70 8.93 -1.99
N SER A 127 -16.26 7.94 -2.78
CA SER A 127 -15.19 8.11 -3.75
C SER A 127 -15.75 8.61 -5.10
N PHE A 128 -15.07 9.57 -5.72
CA PHE A 128 -15.38 10.11 -7.04
C PHE A 128 -14.08 10.21 -7.83
N ASP A 129 -14.10 9.80 -9.10
CA ASP A 129 -12.93 9.80 -9.98
C ASP A 129 -13.29 10.35 -11.38
N TRP A 130 -12.34 11.04 -12.01
CA TRP A 130 -12.38 11.41 -13.42
C TRP A 130 -11.14 10.88 -14.12
N ASN A 131 -11.31 10.45 -15.37
CA ASN A 131 -10.19 10.13 -16.25
C ASN A 131 -9.71 11.43 -16.91
N VAL A 132 -8.42 11.74 -16.76
CA VAL A 132 -7.72 12.88 -17.38
C VAL A 132 -6.69 12.41 -18.39
#